data_AF-A0A2E5LHY6-F1
#
_entry.id   AF-A0A2E5LHY6-F1
#
_cell.length_a   1.000
_cell.length_b   1.000
_cell.length_c   1.000
_cell.angle_alpha   90.00
_cell.angle_beta   90.00
_cell.angle_gamma   90.00
#
_symmetry.space_group_name_H-M   'P 1'
#
loop_
_entity.id
_entity.type
_entity.pdbx_description
1 polymer ?
#
loop_
_entity_poly.entity_id
_entity_poly.type
_entity_poly.pdbx_seq_one_letter_code
_entity_poly.pdbx_strand_id
1 'polypeptide(L)'
;MKQFLLSIFALSSLAMAAQARSTEVGDSSELRDQAAKGMVENHPNYLAVYTKGLVCSSCGIGLRIHSSKLEGVDKSQLTNGVDLDVKKQLVLVAFKPDAAIDVDGVREAIYNAGYDPVHYYIWTQMDGIVQTVYPVSEK
;
A
#
# COMPACT_ATOMS: atom_id res chain seq x y z
N MET A 1 -57.87 41.66 -28.78
CA MET A 1 -58.68 40.52 -29.29
C MET A 1 -57.81 39.28 -29.10
N LYS A 2 -58.09 38.46 -28.07
CA LYS A 2 -58.73 37.14 -28.21
C LYS A 2 -57.90 36.23 -29.13
N GLN A 3 -57.03 35.38 -28.60
CA GLN A 3 -57.29 34.07 -27.97
C GLN A 3 -57.06 32.91 -28.96
N PHE A 4 -56.78 31.73 -28.40
CA PHE A 4 -56.56 30.39 -28.97
C PHE A 4 -55.09 29.94 -28.91
N LEU A 5 -54.66 29.32 -27.80
CA LEU A 5 -54.87 27.90 -27.46
C LEU A 5 -54.44 26.98 -28.60
N LEU A 6 -53.28 26.34 -28.42
CA LEU A 6 -53.14 24.92 -28.72
C LEU A 6 -51.97 24.36 -27.92
N SER A 7 -52.35 23.56 -26.92
CA SER A 7 -51.50 22.66 -26.18
C SER A 7 -50.66 21.80 -27.11
N ILE A 8 -49.36 21.78 -26.91
CA ILE A 8 -48.54 20.60 -27.20
C ILE A 8 -47.85 20.22 -25.90
N PHE A 9 -48.49 19.26 -25.25
CA PHE A 9 -48.01 18.54 -24.08
C PHE A 9 -46.88 17.61 -24.55
N ALA A 10 -45.67 18.14 -24.71
CA ALA A 10 -44.49 17.30 -24.93
C ALA A 10 -43.93 16.92 -23.56
N LEU A 11 -44.28 15.71 -23.09
CA LEU A 11 -43.58 15.03 -22.00
C LEU A 11 -42.10 14.96 -22.39
N SER A 12 -41.30 15.90 -21.90
CA SER A 12 -39.85 15.71 -21.83
C SER A 12 -39.64 14.73 -20.70
N SER A 13 -39.46 13.46 -21.08
CA SER A 13 -38.95 12.44 -20.18
C SER A 13 -37.65 12.96 -19.58
N LEU A 14 -37.67 13.25 -18.27
CA LEU A 14 -36.47 13.23 -17.46
C LEU A 14 -35.94 11.79 -17.55
N ALA A 15 -35.12 11.52 -18.56
CA ALA A 15 -34.17 10.43 -18.49
C ALA A 15 -33.22 10.81 -17.36
N MET A 16 -33.57 10.40 -16.15
CA MET A 16 -32.65 10.31 -15.04
C MET A 16 -31.65 9.24 -15.48
N ALA A 17 -30.64 9.66 -16.23
CA ALA A 17 -29.44 8.87 -16.40
C ALA A 17 -28.94 8.67 -14.98
N ALA A 18 -29.25 7.50 -14.42
CA ALA A 18 -28.54 6.94 -13.30
C ALA A 18 -27.10 6.86 -13.79
N GLN A 19 -26.36 7.95 -13.61
CA GLN A 19 -24.92 7.90 -13.52
C GLN A 19 -24.68 7.05 -12.28
N ALA A 20 -24.61 5.73 -12.49
CA ALA A 20 -23.73 4.91 -11.72
C ALA A 20 -22.35 5.55 -11.90
N ARG A 21 -22.05 6.55 -11.07
CA ARG A 21 -20.68 6.90 -10.73
C ARG A 21 -20.14 5.62 -10.14
N SER A 22 -19.57 4.80 -11.01
CA SER A 22 -18.50 3.90 -10.63
C SER A 22 -17.44 4.87 -10.13
N THR A 23 -17.38 5.08 -8.82
CA THR A 23 -16.28 5.81 -8.20
C THR A 23 -15.04 4.97 -8.50
N GLU A 24 -14.40 5.34 -9.59
CA GLU A 24 -12.98 5.33 -9.87
C GLU A 24 -12.20 4.19 -9.20
N VAL A 25 -11.82 3.23 -10.06
CA VAL A 25 -10.84 2.18 -9.77
C VAL A 25 -9.40 2.74 -9.74
N GLY A 26 -9.22 4.06 -9.90
CA GLY A 26 -8.07 4.78 -9.32
C GLY A 26 -8.51 5.20 -7.91
N ASP A 27 -8.00 4.67 -6.80
CA ASP A 27 -6.65 5.01 -6.37
C ASP A 27 -6.11 4.09 -5.26
N SER A 28 -6.45 2.80 -5.23
CA SER A 28 -5.88 1.89 -4.22
C SER A 28 -4.35 1.81 -4.29
N SER A 29 -3.75 2.04 -5.46
CA SER A 29 -2.28 2.06 -5.60
C SER A 29 -1.69 3.38 -5.15
N GLU A 30 -2.20 4.52 -5.61
CA GLU A 30 -1.68 5.82 -5.20
C GLU A 30 -1.82 6.03 -3.70
N LEU A 31 -2.97 5.68 -3.10
CA LEU A 31 -3.16 5.76 -1.65
C LEU A 31 -2.20 4.83 -0.87
N ARG A 32 -1.87 3.65 -1.42
CA ARG A 32 -0.87 2.75 -0.85
C ARG A 32 0.52 3.37 -0.93
N ASP A 33 0.86 3.96 -2.08
CA ASP A 33 2.19 4.51 -2.32
C ASP A 33 2.41 5.78 -1.48
N GLN A 34 1.40 6.64 -1.35
CA GLN A 34 1.41 7.78 -0.43
C GLN A 34 1.57 7.34 1.02
N ALA A 35 0.86 6.29 1.45
CA ALA A 35 0.99 5.78 2.81
C ALA A 35 2.37 5.16 3.08
N ALA A 36 2.91 4.39 2.13
CA ALA A 36 4.24 3.81 2.26
C ALA A 36 5.33 4.89 2.35
N LYS A 37 5.21 5.95 1.52
CA LYS A 37 6.08 7.13 1.60
C LYS A 37 6.00 7.78 2.98
N GLY A 38 4.80 8.03 3.50
CA GLY A 38 4.63 8.60 4.84
C GLY A 38 5.14 7.70 5.98
N MET A 39 5.17 6.38 5.79
CA MET A 39 5.74 5.44 6.78
C MET A 39 7.27 5.51 6.88
N VAL A 40 7.96 5.81 5.78
CA VAL A 40 9.44 5.82 5.74
C VAL A 40 10.02 7.22 5.80
N GLU A 41 9.23 8.26 5.54
CA GLU A 41 9.68 9.66 5.53
C GLU A 41 10.38 10.03 6.85
N ASN A 42 11.61 10.54 6.75
CA ASN A 42 12.46 10.87 7.89
C ASN A 42 12.85 9.69 8.81
N HIS A 43 12.64 8.45 8.36
CA HIS A 43 13.03 7.23 9.07
C HIS A 43 14.05 6.43 8.22
N PRO A 44 15.36 6.78 8.29
CA PRO A 44 16.39 6.17 7.42
C PRO A 44 16.63 4.67 7.67
N ASN A 45 16.12 4.15 8.77
CA ASN A 45 16.22 2.76 9.19
C ASN A 45 14.92 1.97 8.94
N TYR A 46 13.94 2.54 8.24
CA TYR A 46 12.66 1.89 7.96
C TYR A 46 12.57 1.44 6.49
N LEU A 47 11.96 0.27 6.28
CA LEU A 47 11.66 -0.29 4.98
C LEU A 47 10.16 -0.61 4.90
N ALA A 48 9.45 0.02 3.97
CA ALA A 48 8.07 -0.33 3.68
C ALA A 48 8.01 -1.18 2.40
N VAL A 49 7.23 -2.26 2.42
CA VAL A 49 7.13 -3.20 1.29
C VAL A 49 5.68 -3.40 0.90
N TYR A 50 5.35 -3.16 -0.37
CA TYR A 50 4.09 -3.60 -0.92
C TYR A 50 4.07 -5.13 -1.01
N THR A 51 3.21 -5.74 -0.20
CA THR A 51 3.12 -7.18 0.02
C THR A 51 1.77 -7.68 -0.47
N LYS A 52 1.70 -8.03 -1.75
CA LYS A 52 0.48 -8.50 -2.39
C LYS A 52 -0.03 -9.77 -1.71
N GLY A 53 -1.33 -9.79 -1.43
CA GLY A 53 -1.99 -10.90 -0.73
C GLY A 53 -2.17 -10.67 0.77
N LEU A 54 -1.57 -9.62 1.36
CA LEU A 54 -1.80 -9.23 2.76
C LEU A 54 -3.19 -8.61 2.94
N VAL A 55 -4.22 -9.43 3.11
CA VAL A 55 -5.63 -9.00 3.26
C VAL A 55 -6.24 -9.35 4.62
N CYS A 56 -5.48 -10.03 5.48
CA CYS A 56 -5.92 -10.42 6.81
C CYS A 56 -4.76 -10.35 7.81
N SER A 57 -4.97 -9.67 8.94
CA SER A 57 -3.93 -9.45 9.96
C SER A 57 -3.52 -10.74 10.67
N SER A 58 -4.46 -11.66 10.93
CA SER A 58 -4.17 -12.95 11.54
C SER A 58 -3.43 -13.88 10.58
N CYS A 59 -3.77 -13.85 9.28
CA CYS A 59 -3.01 -14.59 8.26
C CYS A 59 -1.57 -14.04 8.14
N GLY A 60 -1.40 -12.73 8.30
CA GLY A 60 -0.10 -12.06 8.26
C GLY A 60 0.82 -12.33 9.45
N ILE A 61 0.44 -13.18 10.42
CA ILE A 61 1.31 -13.48 11.58
C ILE A 61 2.68 -14.03 11.15
N GLY A 62 2.72 -14.80 10.05
CA GLY A 62 3.96 -15.29 9.45
C GLY A 62 4.91 -14.16 9.07
N LEU A 63 4.39 -13.06 8.50
CA LEU A 63 5.19 -11.88 8.15
C LEU A 63 5.88 -11.28 9.39
N ARG A 64 5.16 -11.15 10.50
CA ARG A 64 5.75 -10.68 11.76
C ARG A 64 6.82 -11.65 12.27
N ILE A 65 6.55 -12.96 12.27
CA ILE A 65 7.48 -13.97 12.79
C ILE A 65 8.76 -14.04 11.97
N HIS A 66 8.66 -14.05 10.64
CA HIS A 66 9.82 -14.16 9.76
C HIS A 66 10.63 -12.86 9.74
N SER A 67 9.98 -11.71 9.53
CA SER A 67 10.69 -10.43 9.45
C SER A 67 11.29 -10.00 10.78
N SER A 68 10.65 -10.26 11.93
CA SER A 68 11.22 -9.90 13.26
C SER A 68 12.45 -10.71 13.66
N LYS A 69 12.76 -11.80 12.95
CA LYS A 69 13.95 -12.64 13.19
C LYS A 69 15.16 -12.20 12.37
N LEU A 70 14.98 -11.32 11.40
CA LEU A 70 16.08 -10.80 10.59
C LEU A 70 17.10 -10.08 11.49
N GLU A 71 18.37 -10.22 11.13
CA GLU A 71 19.44 -9.51 11.83
C GLU A 71 19.26 -8.00 11.66
N GLY A 72 19.61 -7.23 12.69
CA GLY A 72 19.49 -5.78 12.65
C GLY A 72 18.08 -5.23 12.85
N VAL A 73 17.01 -6.05 12.85
CA VAL A 73 15.65 -5.56 13.17
C VAL A 73 15.55 -5.07 14.61
N ASP A 74 14.98 -3.87 14.78
CA ASP A 74 14.78 -3.24 16.08
C ASP A 74 13.44 -3.66 16.69
N LYS A 75 13.50 -4.67 17.56
CA LYS A 75 12.31 -5.21 18.25
C LYS A 75 11.66 -4.25 19.23
N SER A 76 12.33 -3.15 19.60
CA SER A 76 11.75 -2.12 20.47
C SER A 76 10.79 -1.17 19.74
N GLN A 77 10.86 -1.13 18.40
CA GLN A 77 9.99 -0.33 17.55
C GLN A 77 8.78 -1.13 17.07
N LEU A 78 7.74 -0.43 16.62
CA LEU A 78 6.53 -1.03 16.04
C LEU A 78 5.95 -2.14 16.93
N THR A 79 5.56 -3.29 16.36
CA THR A 79 5.22 -4.50 17.11
C THR A 79 6.29 -5.56 16.83
N ASN A 80 7.31 -5.62 17.68
CA ASN A 80 8.51 -6.45 17.52
C ASN A 80 9.29 -6.13 16.22
N GLY A 81 9.43 -4.86 15.89
CA GLY A 81 10.18 -4.37 14.72
C GLY A 81 9.43 -4.46 13.40
N VAL A 82 8.17 -4.91 13.41
CA VAL A 82 7.35 -5.07 12.20
C VAL A 82 5.96 -4.48 12.43
N ASP A 83 5.41 -3.81 11.42
CA ASP A 83 3.98 -3.48 11.36
C ASP A 83 3.33 -3.96 10.05
N LEU A 84 2.03 -4.24 10.12
CA LEU A 84 1.23 -4.75 9.01
C LEU A 84 0.04 -3.81 8.77
N ASP A 85 0.07 -3.06 7.67
CA ASP A 85 -1.11 -2.34 7.20
C ASP A 85 -1.85 -3.22 6.18
N VAL A 86 -2.81 -3.98 6.68
CA VAL A 86 -3.63 -4.89 5.85
C VAL A 86 -4.50 -4.13 4.85
N LYS A 87 -4.95 -2.92 5.19
CA LYS A 87 -5.81 -2.14 4.28
C LYS A 87 -5.06 -1.71 3.04
N LYS A 88 -3.76 -1.41 3.21
CA LYS A 88 -2.88 -0.96 2.13
C LYS A 88 -1.95 -2.06 1.63
N GLN A 89 -1.99 -3.25 2.23
CA GLN A 89 -1.11 -4.37 1.93
C GLN A 89 0.37 -4.02 2.09
N LEU A 90 0.71 -3.29 3.16
CA LEU A 90 2.09 -2.88 3.44
C LEU A 90 2.65 -3.63 4.65
N VAL A 91 3.91 -4.04 4.53
CA VAL A 91 4.74 -4.48 5.64
C VAL A 91 5.76 -3.39 5.91
N LEU A 92 5.82 -2.89 7.14
CA LEU A 92 6.85 -1.95 7.58
C LEU A 92 7.82 -2.69 8.50
N VAL A 93 9.12 -2.58 8.24
CA VAL A 93 10.18 -3.17 9.05
C VAL A 93 11.10 -2.07 9.54
N ALA A 94 11.33 -2.04 10.85
CA ALA A 94 12.24 -1.11 11.51
C ALA A 94 13.57 -1.81 11.82
N PHE A 95 14.66 -1.28 11.31
CA PHE A 95 16.03 -1.71 11.65
C PHE A 95 16.60 -0.84 12.76
N LYS A 96 17.63 -1.32 13.45
CA LYS A 96 18.38 -0.52 14.41
C LYS A 96 19.09 0.62 13.67
N PRO A 97 19.31 1.78 14.31
CA PRO A 97 19.94 2.93 13.67
C PRO A 97 21.35 2.66 13.10
N ASP A 98 22.07 1.68 13.66
CA ASP A 98 23.41 1.27 13.27
C ASP A 98 23.45 0.03 12.35
N ALA A 99 22.30 -0.55 12.05
CA ALA A 99 22.18 -1.71 11.16
C ALA A 99 21.88 -1.28 9.73
N ALA A 100 22.48 -1.98 8.76
CA ALA A 100 22.08 -1.85 7.37
C ALA A 100 20.67 -2.44 7.17
N ILE A 101 19.87 -1.81 6.31
CA ILE A 101 18.57 -2.36 5.89
C ILE A 101 18.83 -3.59 5.01
N ASP A 102 18.40 -4.75 5.49
CA ASP A 102 18.46 -6.01 4.74
C ASP A 102 17.23 -6.16 3.83
N VAL A 103 17.30 -5.50 2.67
CA VAL A 103 16.22 -5.51 1.66
C VAL A 103 15.93 -6.92 1.15
N ASP A 104 16.97 -7.72 0.89
CA ASP A 104 16.80 -9.09 0.38
C ASP A 104 16.27 -10.04 1.44
N GLY A 105 16.75 -9.93 2.69
CA GLY A 105 16.22 -10.71 3.80
C GLY A 105 14.75 -10.41 4.08
N VAL A 106 14.32 -9.13 3.99
CA VAL A 106 12.90 -8.78 4.09
C VAL A 106 12.09 -9.35 2.94
N ARG A 107 12.59 -9.29 1.70
CA ARG A 107 11.96 -9.94 0.54
C ARG A 107 11.76 -11.44 0.79
N GLU A 108 12.82 -12.13 1.21
CA GLU A 108 12.79 -13.57 1.44
C GLU A 108 11.85 -13.94 2.60
N ALA A 109 11.86 -13.17 3.70
CA ALA A 109 10.95 -13.35 4.83
C ALA A 109 9.48 -13.23 4.40
N ILE A 110 9.16 -12.29 3.52
CA ILE A 110 7.81 -12.10 2.96
C ILE A 110 7.41 -13.28 2.06
N TYR A 111 8.31 -13.72 1.17
CA TYR A 111 8.08 -14.89 0.33
C TYR A 111 7.88 -16.16 1.14
N ASN A 112 8.72 -16.40 2.14
CA ASN A 112 8.65 -17.57 3.02
C ASN A 112 7.37 -17.57 3.87
N ALA A 113 6.81 -16.40 4.15
CA ALA A 113 5.50 -16.26 4.78
C ALA A 113 4.30 -16.51 3.83
N GLY A 114 4.56 -16.78 2.54
CA GLY A 114 3.53 -17.11 1.54
C GLY A 114 2.94 -15.89 0.81
N TYR A 115 3.63 -14.76 0.80
CA TYR A 115 3.18 -13.52 0.17
C TYR A 115 4.07 -13.11 -1.00
N ASP A 116 3.61 -12.14 -1.79
CA ASP A 116 4.34 -11.63 -2.95
C ASP A 116 4.83 -10.19 -2.68
N PRO A 117 6.12 -9.99 -2.34
CA PRO A 117 6.75 -8.68 -2.22
C PRO A 117 6.97 -8.08 -3.63
N VAL A 118 6.30 -6.98 -3.93
CA VAL A 118 6.30 -6.39 -5.28
C VAL A 118 7.37 -5.30 -5.41
N HIS A 119 7.34 -4.31 -4.52
CA HIS A 119 8.29 -3.21 -4.48
C HIS A 119 8.40 -2.65 -3.08
N TYR A 120 9.48 -1.93 -2.82
CA TYR A 120 9.79 -1.37 -1.51
C TYR A 120 10.11 0.11 -1.56
N TYR A 121 10.06 0.74 -0.39
CA TYR A 121 10.31 2.14 -0.15
C TYR A 121 11.34 2.29 0.95
N ILE A 122 12.33 3.14 0.71
CA ILE A 122 13.31 3.58 1.71
C ILE A 122 13.42 5.09 1.66
N TRP A 123 13.74 5.71 2.78
CA TRP A 123 14.11 7.12 2.84
C TRP A 123 15.61 7.27 3.01
N THR A 124 16.20 8.16 2.24
CA THR A 124 17.59 8.59 2.39
C THR A 124 17.64 10.10 2.56
N GLN A 125 18.61 10.59 3.33
CA GLN A 125 18.79 12.02 3.52
C GLN A 125 19.16 12.74 2.21
N MET A 126 19.81 12.05 1.27
CA MET A 126 20.28 12.62 0.02
C MET A 126 19.20 12.64 -1.07
N ASP A 127 18.52 11.52 -1.28
CA ASP A 127 17.61 11.34 -2.41
C ASP A 127 16.13 11.38 -1.99
N GLY A 128 15.84 11.54 -0.69
CA GLY A 128 14.51 11.44 -0.15
C GLY A 128 13.98 10.01 -0.25
N ILE A 129 12.71 9.86 -0.62
CA ILE A 129 12.05 8.55 -0.68
C ILE A 129 12.28 7.90 -2.05
N VAL A 130 12.91 6.73 -2.05
CA VAL A 130 13.14 5.92 -3.23
C VAL A 130 12.21 4.72 -3.23
N GLN A 131 11.49 4.52 -4.33
CA GLN A 131 10.69 3.32 -4.60
C GLN A 131 11.45 2.41 -5.56
N THR A 132 11.61 1.14 -5.21
CA THR A 132 12.33 0.17 -6.03
C THR A 132 11.53 -1.12 -6.17
N VAL A 133 11.36 -1.60 -7.41
CA VAL A 133 10.74 -2.90 -7.70
C VAL A 133 11.74 -3.99 -7.40
N TYR A 134 11.32 -5.06 -6.72
CA TYR A 134 12.22 -6.19 -6.50
C TYR A 134 12.61 -6.83 -7.84
N PRO A 135 13.88 -7.25 -8.00
CA PRO A 135 14.25 -8.00 -9.18
C PRO A 135 13.44 -9.30 -9.21
N VAL A 136 12.90 -9.62 -10.39
CA VAL A 136 12.23 -10.90 -10.64
C VAL A 136 13.27 -11.98 -10.36
N SER A 137 13.03 -12.83 -9.34
CA SER A 137 13.91 -13.96 -9.12
C SER A 137 13.72 -14.97 -10.24
N GLU A 138 14.79 -15.28 -10.96
CA GLU A 138 14.86 -16.50 -11.76
C GLU A 138 14.75 -17.67 -10.76
N LYS A 139 13.61 -18.35 -10.75
CA LYS A 139 13.40 -19.54 -9.92
C LYS A 139 14.28 -20.69 -10.38
#